data_AF-A0A9C9KWU1-F1
#
_entry.id   AF-A0A9C9KWU1-F1
#
_cell.length_a   1.000
_cell.length_b   1.000
_cell.length_c   1.000
_cell.angle_alpha   90.00
_cell.angle_beta   90.00
_cell.angle_gamma   90.00
#
_symmetry.space_group_name_H-M   'P 1'
#
loop_
_entity.id
_entity.type
_entity.pdbx_description
1 polymer ?
#
loop_
_entity_poly.entity_id
_entity_poly.type
_entity_poly.pdbx_seq_one_letter_code
_entity_poly.pdbx_strand_id
1 'polypeptide(L)'
;RSGLAARKSIGILNSPGTIDSDYRGEIKIIMINLDEKPFVVKRGDRIAQMVLCPVVRAVIKPVAELPATDRNDGGFGHTGV
;
A
#
# COMPACT_ATOMS: atom_id res chain seq x y z
N ARG A 1 7.23 -0.84 7.82
CA ARG A 1 8.67 -0.49 8.01
C ARG A 1 9.51 -1.67 7.53
N SER A 2 10.57 -1.45 6.74
CA SER A 2 11.34 -2.54 6.11
C SER A 2 11.92 -3.54 7.10
N GLY A 3 12.50 -3.09 8.21
CA GLY A 3 13.08 -3.97 9.23
C GLY A 3 12.06 -4.92 9.90
N LEU A 4 10.83 -4.47 10.11
CA LEU A 4 9.76 -5.31 10.66
C LEU A 4 9.28 -6.35 9.65
N ALA A 5 9.15 -5.97 8.37
CA ALA A 5 8.77 -6.90 7.31
C ALA A 5 9.87 -7.95 7.06
N ALA A 6 11.11 -7.53 6.83
CA ALA A 6 12.19 -8.42 6.41
C ALA A 6 12.74 -9.31 7.54
N ARG A 7 12.70 -8.87 8.80
CA ARG A 7 13.32 -9.60 9.93
C ARG A 7 12.34 -10.23 10.90
N LYS A 8 11.06 -9.83 10.84
CA LYS A 8 10.01 -10.27 11.78
C LYS A 8 8.71 -10.67 11.06
N SER A 9 8.71 -10.67 9.72
CA SER A 9 7.55 -11.02 8.88
C SER A 9 6.27 -10.25 9.24
N ILE A 10 6.42 -9.02 9.74
CA ILE A 10 5.29 -8.16 10.09
C ILE A 10 4.91 -7.29 8.91
N GLY A 11 3.68 -7.46 8.47
CA GLY A 11 3.05 -6.69 7.41
C GLY A 11 1.94 -5.77 7.92
N ILE A 12 1.39 -4.99 6.98
CA ILE A 12 0.14 -4.26 7.16
C ILE A 12 -0.80 -4.80 6.08
N LEU A 13 -1.94 -5.34 6.50
CA LEU A 13 -2.83 -6.10 5.63
C LEU A 13 -3.40 -5.26 4.48
N ASN A 14 -3.75 -4.00 4.76
CA ASN A 14 -4.27 -3.05 3.79
C ASN A 14 -3.18 -2.15 3.19
N SER A 15 -1.91 -2.58 3.18
CA SER A 15 -0.82 -1.74 2.67
C SER A 15 -0.91 -1.54 1.15
N PRO A 16 -0.75 -0.29 0.63
CA PRO A 16 -0.67 0.96 1.39
C PRO A 16 -2.04 1.37 1.95
N GLY A 17 -2.10 1.67 3.25
CA GLY A 17 -3.33 2.16 3.88
C GLY A 17 -3.59 3.61 3.49
N THR A 18 -4.70 3.87 2.81
CA THR A 18 -5.13 5.21 2.39
C THR A 18 -5.94 5.88 3.49
N ILE A 19 -5.61 7.13 3.83
CA ILE A 19 -6.35 7.98 4.76
C ILE A 19 -6.93 9.15 3.96
N ASP A 20 -8.26 9.28 3.96
CA ASP A 20 -8.94 10.36 3.25
C ASP A 20 -8.71 11.72 3.91
N SER A 21 -8.69 12.78 3.09
CA SER A 21 -8.34 14.14 3.54
C SER A 21 -9.29 14.74 4.58
N ASP A 22 -10.53 14.26 4.63
CA ASP A 22 -11.58 14.69 5.54
C ASP A 22 -11.74 13.75 6.76
N TYR A 23 -10.94 12.67 6.85
CA TYR A 23 -10.95 11.80 8.02
C TYR A 23 -10.41 12.54 9.26
N ARG A 24 -11.10 12.38 10.39
CA ARG A 24 -10.75 13.01 11.70
C ARG A 24 -10.69 12.01 12.86
N GLY A 25 -10.86 10.73 12.58
CA GLY A 25 -10.79 9.69 13.60
C GLY A 25 -9.35 9.29 13.96
N GLU A 26 -9.24 8.37 14.90
CA GLU A 26 -7.97 7.74 15.25
C GLU A 26 -7.44 6.87 14.09
N ILE A 27 -6.18 7.06 13.72
CA ILE A 27 -5.53 6.21 12.73
C ILE A 27 -5.20 4.85 13.36
N LYS A 28 -5.77 3.78 12.80
CA LYS A 28 -5.52 2.40 13.22
C LYS A 28 -4.66 1.67 12.19
N ILE A 29 -3.83 0.75 12.67
CA ILE A 29 -2.95 -0.07 11.81
C ILE A 29 -3.43 -1.52 11.83
N ILE A 30 -3.84 -2.04 10.68
CA ILE A 30 -4.25 -3.44 10.51
C ILE A 30 -2.99 -4.29 10.32
N MET A 31 -2.33 -4.63 11.43
CA MET A 31 -1.11 -5.42 11.41
C MET A 31 -1.42 -6.89 11.13
N ILE A 32 -0.55 -7.53 10.35
CA ILE A 32 -0.56 -8.98 10.14
C ILE A 32 0.82 -9.55 10.48
N ASN A 33 0.82 -10.63 11.26
CA ASN A 33 2.00 -11.46 11.45
C ASN A 33 1.97 -12.59 10.43
N LEU A 34 2.95 -12.63 9.53
CA LEU A 34 3.08 -13.66 8.51
C LEU A 34 4.03 -14.79 8.94
N ASP A 35 4.59 -14.71 10.16
CA ASP A 35 5.33 -15.79 10.80
C ASP A 35 4.38 -16.64 11.66
N GLU A 36 4.77 -17.88 11.92
CA GLU A 36 4.13 -18.74 12.92
C GLU A 36 4.52 -18.33 14.35
N LYS A 37 5.67 -17.66 14.50
CA LYS A 37 6.15 -17.20 15.82
C LYS A 37 5.39 -15.96 16.28
N PRO A 38 4.97 -15.89 17.56
CA PRO A 38 4.33 -14.69 18.10
C PRO A 38 5.21 -13.44 17.99
N PHE A 39 4.60 -12.32 17.65
CA PHE A 39 5.22 -11.00 17.69
C PHE A 39 4.50 -10.11 18.72
N VAL A 40 5.25 -9.60 19.68
CA VAL A 40 4.69 -8.75 20.75
C VAL A 40 4.97 -7.29 20.44
N VAL A 41 3.90 -6.51 20.27
CA VAL A 41 3.96 -5.05 20.18
C VAL A 41 3.85 -4.47 21.58
N LYS A 42 4.75 -3.56 21.93
CA LYS A 42 4.71 -2.79 23.17
C LYS A 42 4.29 -1.35 22.88
N ARG A 43 3.66 -0.71 23.87
CA ARG A 43 3.33 0.71 23.79
C ARG A 43 4.62 1.52 23.57
N GLY A 44 4.61 2.39 22.56
CA GLY A 44 5.77 3.19 22.16
C GLY A 44 6.58 2.58 21.01
N ASP A 45 6.31 1.33 20.62
CA ASP A 45 6.97 0.72 19.46
C ASP A 45 6.57 1.45 18.17
N ARG A 46 7.58 1.73 17.34
CA ARG A 46 7.37 2.26 15.99
C ARG A 46 6.95 1.13 15.05
N ILE A 47 5.66 0.96 14.80
CA ILE A 47 5.11 -0.18 14.03
C ILE A 47 4.85 0.12 12.55
N ALA A 48 4.61 1.37 12.19
CA ALA A 48 4.33 1.80 10.82
C ALA A 48 5.08 3.11 10.49
N GLN A 49 4.89 3.62 9.29
CA GLN A 49 5.33 4.94 8.86
C GLN A 49 4.26 5.53 7.93
N MET A 50 4.15 6.85 7.89
CA MET A 50 3.18 7.57 7.07
C MET A 50 3.92 8.52 6.14
N VAL A 51 3.40 8.68 4.93
CA VAL A 51 3.89 9.62 3.94
C VAL A 51 2.71 10.45 3.46
N LEU A 52 2.87 11.78 3.43
CA LEU A 52 1.91 12.69 2.82
C LEU A 52 2.32 12.92 1.37
N CYS A 53 1.41 12.64 0.44
CA CYS A 53 1.64 12.78 -0.99
C CYS A 53 0.50 13.58 -1.63
N PRO A 54 0.77 14.41 -2.66
CA PRO A 54 -0.28 14.98 -3.50
C PRO A 54 -1.11 13.88 -4.17
N VAL A 55 -2.42 14.10 -4.28
CA VAL A 55 -3.34 13.22 -5.01
C VAL A 55 -4.11 14.03 -6.05
N VAL A 56 -4.40 13.42 -7.20
CA VAL A 56 -5.19 14.03 -8.27
C VAL A 56 -6.57 13.41 -8.29
N ARG A 57 -7.63 14.24 -8.34
CA ARG A 57 -9.00 13.77 -8.58
C ARG A 57 -9.24 13.68 -10.09
N ALA A 58 -9.26 12.47 -10.62
CA ALA A 58 -9.51 12.24 -12.04
C ALA A 58 -10.98 12.45 -12.39
N VAL A 59 -11.24 13.01 -13.59
CA VAL A 59 -12.56 13.02 -14.22
C VAL A 59 -12.55 11.97 -15.32
N ILE A 60 -13.41 10.96 -15.19
CA ILE A 60 -13.48 9.87 -16.16
C ILE A 60 -14.28 10.31 -17.38
N LYS A 61 -13.72 10.15 -18.58
CA LYS A 61 -14.37 10.41 -19.87
C LYS A 61 -14.50 9.10 -20.67
N PRO A 62 -15.72 8.56 -20.84
CA PRO A 62 -15.93 7.37 -21.65
C PRO A 62 -15.57 7.60 -23.14
N VAL A 63 -14.93 6.62 -23.75
CA VAL A 63 -14.58 6.58 -25.18
C VAL A 63 -14.76 5.16 -25.71
N ALA A 64 -14.93 5.01 -27.03
CA ALA A 64 -15.06 3.70 -27.65
C ALA A 64 -13.72 2.92 -27.62
N GLU A 65 -12.61 3.59 -27.90
CA GLU A 65 -11.28 2.98 -27.99
C GLU A 65 -10.19 3.94 -27.48
N LEU A 66 -9.11 3.37 -26.93
CA LEU A 66 -7.92 4.10 -26.50
C LEU A 66 -6.85 4.08 -27.61
N PRO A 67 -6.02 5.14 -27.76
CA PRO A 67 -4.89 5.12 -28.69
C PRO A 67 -3.85 4.05 -28.36
N ALA A 68 -3.17 3.53 -29.37
CA ALA A 68 -2.09 2.55 -29.18
C ALA A 68 -0.88 3.17 -28.46
N THR A 69 -0.18 2.35 -27.68
CA THR A 69 1.10 2.70 -27.03
C THR A 69 2.07 1.52 -27.16
N ASP A 70 3.37 1.76 -26.97
CA ASP A 70 4.38 0.69 -27.02
C ASP A 70 4.13 -0.43 -25.98
N ARG A 71 3.51 -0.09 -24.84
CA ARG A 71 3.17 -1.05 -23.79
C ARG A 71 1.83 -1.75 -24.03
N ASN A 72 0.83 -1.01 -24.51
CA ASN A 72 -0.54 -1.48 -24.75
C ASN A 72 -1.10 -2.36 -23.60
N ASP A 73 -1.41 -3.62 -23.87
CA ASP A 73 -1.94 -4.62 -22.94
C ASP A 73 -0.86 -5.34 -22.09
N GLY A 74 0.41 -4.94 -22.23
CA GLY A 74 1.55 -5.46 -21.48
C GLY A 74 1.45 -5.24 -19.96
N GLY A 75 1.37 -6.34 -19.20
CA GLY A 75 1.31 -6.35 -17.73
C GLY A 75 2.06 -7.54 -17.13
N PHE A 76 2.06 -7.66 -15.79
CA PHE A 76 2.52 -8.87 -15.07
C PHE A 76 3.89 -9.44 -15.50
N GLY A 77 4.91 -8.58 -15.63
CA GLY A 77 6.24 -9.01 -16.04
C GLY A 77 6.42 -9.20 -17.55
N HIS A 78 5.57 -8.59 -18.39
CA HIS A 78 5.67 -8.67 -19.86
C HIS A 78 7.03 -8.32 -20.47
N THR A 79 7.90 -7.59 -19.76
CA THR A 79 9.25 -7.25 -20.22
C THR A 79 10.28 -8.35 -20.00
N GLY A 80 9.93 -9.44 -19.31
CA GLY A 80 10.78 -10.61 -19.09
C GLY A 80 12.01 -10.31 -18.23
N VAL A 81 11.88 -10.56 -16.93
CA VAL A 81 13.00 -10.85 -16.02
C VAL A 81 12.65 -12.10 -15.24
#